data_AF-A0A397U7X2-F1
#
_entry.id   AF-A0A397U7X2-F1
#
_cell.length_a   1.000
_cell.length_b   1.000
_cell.length_c   1.000
_cell.angle_alpha   90.00
_cell.angle_beta   90.00
_cell.angle_gamma   90.00
#
_symmetry.space_group_name_H-M   'P 1'
#
loop_
_entity.id
_entity.type
_entity.pdbx_description
1 polymer ?
#
loop_
_entity_poly.entity_id
_entity_poly.type
_entity_poly.pdbx_seq_one_letter_code
_entity_poly.pdbx_strand_id
1 'polypeptide(L)'
;MPQCSKNLVAYLKNLTLKTGITNIYLATDYPLVKDKKHKSQSSSFMSIGDNHHTAMKILNSSFNINTWVSTHALDYLHLYPMGGEQIQEELSGGGIQGIFDKLMLINADYFIAGPKKCCRFVSTYTYNVIEARQKLFKNNGTIKNTVDRWKL
;
A
#
# COMPACT_ATOMS: atom_id res chain seq x y z
N MET A 1 -10.18 10.43 8.16
CA MET A 1 -9.07 9.45 8.07
C MET A 1 -9.00 8.51 9.27
N PRO A 2 -8.95 8.97 10.54
CA PRO A 2 -8.92 8.03 11.68
C PRO A 2 -10.09 7.04 11.70
N GLN A 3 -11.31 7.51 11.41
CA GLN A 3 -12.48 6.62 11.29
C GLN A 3 -12.34 5.61 10.14
N CYS A 4 -11.76 6.01 9.02
CA CYS A 4 -11.47 5.11 7.90
C CYS A 4 -10.51 4.00 8.32
N SER A 5 -9.47 4.31 9.09
CA SER A 5 -8.56 3.31 9.65
C SER A 5 -9.27 2.36 10.61
N LYS A 6 -10.15 2.86 11.50
CA LYS A 6 -10.93 2.01 12.41
C LYS A 6 -11.83 1.03 11.64
N ASN A 7 -12.52 1.52 10.61
CA ASN A 7 -13.38 0.68 9.78
C ASN A 7 -12.58 -0.35 8.98
N LEU A 8 -11.42 0.05 8.44
CA LEU A 8 -10.49 -0.87 7.78
C LEU A 8 -10.00 -1.94 8.76
N VAL A 9 -9.64 -1.57 10.00
CA VAL A 9 -9.23 -2.53 11.03
C VAL A 9 -10.33 -3.54 11.33
N ALA A 10 -11.56 -3.09 11.50
CA ALA A 10 -12.70 -3.99 11.74
C ALA A 10 -12.91 -4.96 10.55
N TYR A 11 -12.80 -4.45 9.32
CA TYR A 11 -12.91 -5.26 8.12
C TYR A 11 -11.78 -6.30 8.02
N LEU A 12 -10.53 -5.90 8.22
CA LEU A 12 -9.38 -6.79 8.17
C LEU A 12 -9.44 -7.88 9.24
N LYS A 13 -9.85 -7.55 10.47
CA LYS A 13 -10.04 -8.56 11.54
C LYS A 13 -11.06 -9.62 11.13
N ASN A 14 -12.18 -9.20 10.54
CA ASN A 14 -13.20 -10.13 10.05
C ASN A 14 -12.68 -10.99 8.88
N LEU A 15 -11.92 -10.38 7.96
CA LEU A 15 -11.32 -11.11 6.85
C LEU A 15 -10.33 -12.15 7.35
N THR A 16 -9.42 -11.78 8.26
CA THR A 16 -8.45 -12.70 8.89
C THR A 16 -9.16 -13.85 9.60
N LEU A 17 -10.25 -13.62 10.33
CA LEU A 17 -11.03 -14.68 10.96
C LEU A 17 -11.66 -15.65 9.94
N LYS A 18 -12.04 -15.16 8.77
CA LYS A 18 -12.68 -15.98 7.72
C LYS A 18 -11.70 -16.75 6.85
N THR A 19 -10.52 -16.19 6.60
CA THR A 19 -9.57 -16.72 5.61
C THR A 19 -8.29 -17.27 6.23
N GLY A 20 -7.98 -16.94 7.48
CA GLY A 20 -6.71 -17.24 8.13
C GLY A 20 -5.54 -16.36 7.69
N ILE A 21 -5.76 -15.37 6.80
CA ILE A 21 -4.69 -14.52 6.27
C ILE A 21 -4.28 -13.48 7.33
N THR A 22 -3.00 -13.52 7.70
CA THR A 22 -2.39 -12.64 8.71
C THR A 22 -1.32 -11.72 8.15
N ASN A 23 -0.72 -12.06 7.00
CA ASN A 23 0.28 -11.23 6.34
C ASN A 23 -0.40 -10.08 5.58
N ILE A 24 -0.08 -8.83 5.95
CA ILE A 24 -0.70 -7.63 5.38
C ILE A 24 0.38 -6.76 4.75
N TYR A 25 0.22 -6.45 3.47
CA TYR A 25 1.02 -5.46 2.77
C TYR A 25 0.21 -4.17 2.57
N LEU A 26 0.77 -3.02 2.95
CA LEU A 26 0.15 -1.70 2.78
C LEU A 26 0.93 -0.85 1.78
N ALA A 27 0.33 -0.63 0.61
CA ALA A 27 0.78 0.38 -0.33
C ALA A 27 0.21 1.75 0.08
N THR A 28 1.08 2.70 0.40
CA THR A 28 0.67 4.05 0.85
C THR A 28 1.75 5.09 0.55
N ASP A 29 1.32 6.32 0.26
CA ASP A 29 2.21 7.46 0.02
C ASP A 29 2.67 8.14 1.34
N TYR A 30 2.25 7.61 2.50
CA TYR A 30 2.26 8.32 3.81
C TYR A 30 3.22 7.71 4.86
N PRO A 31 4.06 8.56 5.46
CA PRO A 31 5.46 8.67 5.05
C PRO A 31 6.22 7.39 5.41
N LEU A 32 6.84 6.75 4.42
CA LEU A 32 7.57 5.50 4.67
C LEU A 32 9.06 5.71 5.01
N VAL A 33 9.59 6.93 4.85
CA VAL A 33 10.99 7.29 5.16
C VAL A 33 11.04 8.40 6.23
N LYS A 34 11.80 8.17 7.31
CA LYS A 34 11.80 8.96 8.56
C LYS A 34 12.27 10.42 8.40
N ASP A 35 13.16 10.72 7.45
CA ASP A 35 13.73 12.07 7.30
C ASP A 35 12.82 13.06 6.56
N LYS A 36 11.66 12.60 6.07
CA LYS A 36 10.66 13.45 5.41
C LYS A 36 9.44 13.67 6.29
N LYS A 37 9.63 14.16 7.53
CA LYS A 37 8.55 14.39 8.53
C LYS A 37 7.30 15.09 7.98
N HIS A 38 7.40 15.82 6.85
CA HIS A 38 6.29 16.53 6.21
C HIS A 38 6.21 16.40 4.68
N LYS A 39 6.95 15.50 4.02
CA LYS A 39 6.86 15.32 2.55
C LYS A 39 6.42 13.90 2.22
N SER A 40 5.25 13.76 1.61
CA SER A 40 4.81 12.45 1.13
C SER A 40 5.70 11.95 -0.02
N GLN A 41 5.56 10.67 -0.35
CA GLN A 41 6.21 10.06 -1.50
C GLN A 41 5.46 10.29 -2.81
N SER A 42 4.42 11.13 -2.80
CA SER A 42 3.58 11.44 -3.95
C SER A 42 3.58 12.94 -4.24
N SER A 43 3.90 13.29 -5.49
CA SER A 43 3.83 14.67 -5.97
C SER A 43 2.42 15.28 -5.85
N SER A 44 1.39 14.44 -5.77
CA SER A 44 -0.02 14.86 -5.68
C SER A 44 -0.57 14.93 -4.25
N PHE A 45 0.21 14.54 -3.23
CA PHE A 45 -0.25 14.47 -1.85
C PHE A 45 0.68 15.25 -0.92
N MET A 46 0.60 16.58 -0.97
CA MET A 46 1.63 17.44 -0.36
C MET A 46 1.44 17.75 1.13
N SER A 47 0.23 17.55 1.69
CA SER A 47 -0.09 17.95 3.07
C SER A 47 -0.31 16.75 3.99
N ILE A 48 0.68 16.50 4.83
CA ILE A 48 0.64 15.52 5.93
C ILE A 48 0.29 16.26 7.22
N GLY A 49 -0.70 15.75 7.95
CA GLY A 49 -1.16 16.33 9.21
C GLY A 49 -1.64 15.28 10.21
N ASP A 50 -2.03 15.71 11.41
CA ASP A 50 -2.30 14.85 12.59
C ASP A 50 -3.31 13.72 12.35
N ASN A 51 -4.32 14.00 11.53
CA ASN A 51 -5.32 12.99 11.15
C ASN A 51 -4.72 11.80 10.40
N HIS A 52 -3.67 12.03 9.63
CA HIS A 52 -2.95 10.96 8.95
C HIS A 52 -2.03 10.19 9.91
N HIS A 53 -1.35 10.90 10.83
CA HIS A 53 -0.49 10.26 11.84
C HIS A 53 -1.31 9.35 12.74
N THR A 54 -2.48 9.86 13.17
CA THR A 54 -3.45 9.11 13.96
C THR A 54 -3.98 7.91 13.18
N ALA A 55 -4.29 8.07 11.89
CA ALA A 55 -4.74 6.97 11.04
C ALA A 55 -3.70 5.84 10.92
N MET A 56 -2.42 6.17 10.74
CA MET A 56 -1.35 5.18 10.72
C MET A 56 -1.08 4.55 12.09
N LYS A 57 -1.15 5.34 13.17
CA LYS A 57 -1.01 4.82 14.53
C LYS A 57 -2.06 3.74 14.82
N ILE A 58 -3.32 3.98 14.43
CA ILE A 58 -4.40 2.99 14.55
C ILE A 58 -4.08 1.70 13.78
N LEU A 59 -3.56 1.82 12.56
CA LEU A 59 -3.22 0.66 11.73
C LEU A 59 -2.04 -0.14 12.33
N ASN A 60 -0.94 0.54 12.65
CA ASN A 60 0.26 -0.08 13.20
C ASN A 60 0.04 -0.67 14.60
N SER A 61 -0.87 -0.12 15.41
CA SER A 61 -1.24 -0.71 16.70
C SER A 61 -2.17 -1.92 16.58
N SER A 62 -2.74 -2.15 15.40
CA SER A 62 -3.74 -3.22 15.18
C SER A 62 -3.18 -4.42 14.43
N PHE A 63 -2.17 -4.23 13.58
CA PHE A 63 -1.56 -5.27 12.76
C PHE A 63 -0.06 -5.06 12.60
N ASN A 64 0.66 -6.16 12.36
CA ASN A 64 2.02 -6.09 11.82
C ASN A 64 1.93 -5.86 10.31
N ILE A 65 2.16 -4.63 9.87
CA ILE A 65 1.97 -4.21 8.48
C ILE A 65 3.31 -4.19 7.78
N ASN A 66 3.39 -4.90 6.65
CA ASN A 66 4.51 -4.84 5.74
C ASN A 66 4.35 -3.71 4.73
N THR A 67 5.45 -3.05 4.39
CA THR A 67 5.57 -2.07 3.31
C THR A 67 6.84 -2.36 2.53
N TRP A 68 7.06 -1.67 1.41
CA TRP A 68 8.32 -1.81 0.67
C TRP A 68 9.54 -1.51 1.55
N VAL A 69 9.41 -0.58 2.52
CA VAL A 69 10.50 -0.23 3.44
C VAL A 69 10.73 -1.33 4.47
N SER A 70 9.67 -1.86 5.11
CA SER A 70 9.86 -2.87 6.17
C SER A 70 10.33 -4.23 5.63
N THR A 71 10.15 -4.48 4.34
CA THR A 71 10.55 -5.73 3.70
C THR A 71 12.00 -5.71 3.21
N HIS A 72 12.66 -4.55 3.20
CA HIS A 72 14.02 -4.38 2.65
C HIS A 72 14.15 -4.92 1.21
N ALA A 73 13.03 -5.00 0.49
CA ALA A 73 12.94 -5.71 -0.79
C ALA A 73 13.73 -5.03 -1.91
N LEU A 74 14.04 -3.73 -1.74
CA LEU A 74 14.74 -2.91 -2.70
C LEU A 74 16.18 -2.55 -2.27
N ASP A 75 16.62 -2.98 -1.08
CA ASP A 75 17.94 -2.63 -0.53
C ASP A 75 19.08 -3.14 -1.42
N TYR A 76 18.85 -4.25 -2.13
CA TYR A 76 19.80 -4.82 -3.08
C TYR A 76 20.15 -3.86 -4.23
N LEU A 77 19.31 -2.87 -4.53
CA LEU A 77 19.60 -1.87 -5.56
C LEU A 77 20.84 -1.04 -5.21
N HIS A 78 21.16 -0.88 -3.93
CA HIS A 78 22.40 -0.22 -3.48
C HIS A 78 23.67 -0.98 -3.83
N LEU A 79 23.58 -2.25 -4.25
CA LEU A 79 24.71 -3.07 -4.68
C LEU A 79 25.08 -2.87 -6.16
N TYR A 80 24.23 -2.19 -6.94
CA TYR A 80 24.49 -1.97 -8.36
C TYR A 80 25.46 -0.80 -8.58
N PRO A 81 26.32 -0.85 -9.62
CA PRO A 81 27.30 0.18 -9.93
C PRO A 81 26.69 1.46 -10.56
N MET A 82 25.44 1.79 -10.21
CA MET A 82 24.86 3.11 -10.48
C MET A 82 25.19 4.04 -9.32
N GLY A 83 25.29 5.35 -9.56
CA GLY A 83 25.62 6.31 -8.51
C GLY A 83 24.66 6.17 -7.33
N GLY A 84 25.19 5.92 -6.13
CA GLY A 84 24.36 5.68 -4.94
C GLY A 84 23.34 6.80 -4.69
N GLU A 85 23.69 8.03 -5.06
CA GLU A 85 22.81 9.20 -4.98
C GLU A 85 21.60 9.12 -5.92
N GLN A 86 21.77 8.62 -7.15
CA GLN A 86 20.67 8.45 -8.12
C GLN A 86 19.68 7.37 -7.66
N ILE A 87 20.19 6.27 -7.11
CA ILE A 87 19.34 5.21 -6.54
C ILE A 87 18.56 5.75 -5.34
N GLN A 88 19.22 6.52 -4.46
CA GLN A 88 18.56 7.15 -3.32
C GLN A 88 17.48 8.14 -3.75
N GLU A 89 17.69 8.91 -4.81
CA GLU A 89 16.69 9.82 -5.37
C GLU A 89 15.46 9.07 -5.89
N GLU A 90 15.66 8.01 -6.67
CA GLU A 90 14.57 7.18 -7.22
C GLU A 90 13.78 6.45 -6.12
N LEU A 91 14.46 5.89 -5.11
CA LEU A 91 13.83 5.27 -3.94
C LEU A 91 13.14 6.28 -3.03
N SER A 92 13.59 7.54 -3.06
CA SER A 92 12.97 8.65 -2.34
C SER A 92 11.74 9.22 -3.07
N GLY A 93 11.53 8.86 -4.32
CA GLY A 93 10.38 9.21 -5.15
C GLY A 93 9.30 8.13 -5.20
N GLY A 94 8.22 8.39 -5.94
CA GLY A 94 7.11 7.45 -6.12
C GLY A 94 7.29 6.43 -7.26
N GLY A 95 8.42 6.49 -7.98
CA GLY A 95 8.67 5.70 -9.19
C GLY A 95 8.84 4.21 -8.92
N ILE A 96 10.03 3.82 -8.44
CA ILE A 96 10.38 2.42 -8.16
C ILE A 96 9.45 1.83 -7.09
N GLN A 97 9.21 2.58 -6.00
CA GLN A 97 8.23 2.19 -4.99
C GLN A 97 6.88 1.87 -5.63
N GLY A 98 6.33 2.77 -6.45
CA GLY A 98 5.00 2.61 -7.01
C GLY A 98 4.90 1.41 -7.96
N ILE A 99 6.01 1.01 -8.60
CA ILE A 99 6.09 -0.22 -9.38
C ILE A 99 6.05 -1.44 -8.45
N PHE A 100 6.88 -1.44 -7.40
CA PHE A 100 6.93 -2.54 -6.43
C PHE A 100 5.57 -2.73 -5.72
N ASP A 101 4.96 -1.64 -5.25
CA ASP A 101 3.64 -1.67 -4.64
C ASP A 101 2.61 -2.28 -5.61
N LYS A 102 2.61 -1.90 -6.89
CA LYS A 102 1.69 -2.51 -7.88
C LYS A 102 1.91 -4.01 -8.00
N LEU A 103 3.16 -4.46 -8.11
CA LEU A 103 3.46 -5.89 -8.23
C LEU A 103 2.97 -6.68 -7.01
N MET A 104 3.19 -6.16 -5.80
CA MET A 104 2.69 -6.77 -4.58
C MET A 104 1.16 -6.83 -4.57
N LEU A 105 0.49 -5.73 -4.89
CA LEU A 105 -0.98 -5.66 -4.92
C LEU A 105 -1.60 -6.54 -6.01
N ILE A 106 -0.96 -6.68 -7.17
CA ILE A 106 -1.43 -7.53 -8.27
C ILE A 106 -1.36 -9.01 -7.89
N ASN A 107 -0.33 -9.43 -7.15
CA ASN A 107 -0.09 -10.84 -6.84
C ASN A 107 -0.63 -11.29 -5.48
N ALA A 108 -1.07 -10.37 -4.61
CA ALA A 108 -1.66 -10.72 -3.32
C ALA A 108 -2.91 -11.60 -3.47
N ASP A 109 -3.15 -12.52 -2.53
CA ASP A 109 -4.37 -13.33 -2.51
C ASP A 109 -5.62 -12.44 -2.52
N TYR A 110 -5.65 -11.46 -1.62
CA TYR A 110 -6.71 -10.45 -1.53
C TYR A 110 -6.15 -9.05 -1.76
N PHE A 111 -6.81 -8.30 -2.63
CA PHE A 111 -6.60 -6.87 -2.79
C PHE A 111 -7.79 -6.10 -2.23
N ILE A 112 -7.50 -5.18 -1.31
CA ILE A 112 -8.50 -4.35 -0.64
C ILE A 112 -8.17 -2.88 -0.93
N ALA A 113 -9.12 -2.16 -1.50
CA ALA A 113 -9.02 -0.73 -1.78
C ALA A 113 -10.01 0.07 -0.92
N GLY A 114 -9.74 1.36 -0.71
CA GLY A 114 -10.62 2.19 0.10
C GLY A 114 -11.99 2.48 -0.51
N PRO A 115 -13.03 2.74 0.30
CA PRO A 115 -14.31 3.25 -0.19
C PRO A 115 -14.23 4.74 -0.57
N LYS A 116 -15.27 5.26 -1.23
CA LYS A 116 -15.35 6.63 -1.77
C LYS A 116 -14.96 7.75 -0.80
N LYS A 117 -15.26 7.61 0.50
CA LYS A 117 -14.96 8.63 1.52
C LYS A 117 -13.59 8.47 2.20
N CYS A 118 -12.84 7.42 1.90
CA CYS A 118 -11.61 7.07 2.62
C CYS A 118 -10.37 6.99 1.73
N CYS A 119 -10.51 7.08 0.42
CA CYS A 119 -9.40 7.10 -0.51
C CYS A 119 -9.77 7.86 -1.79
N ARG A 120 -8.77 8.09 -2.64
CA ARG A 120 -9.00 8.48 -4.04
C ARG A 120 -9.62 7.30 -4.79
N PHE A 121 -10.94 7.22 -4.76
CA PHE A 121 -11.70 6.08 -5.30
C PHE A 121 -11.47 5.85 -6.78
N VAL A 122 -11.39 6.94 -7.55
CA VAL A 122 -11.03 6.94 -8.97
C VAL A 122 -9.57 7.32 -9.09
N SER A 123 -8.71 6.31 -9.07
CA SER A 123 -7.27 6.45 -9.24
C SER A 123 -6.82 5.52 -10.37
N THR A 124 -6.08 6.07 -11.34
CA THR A 124 -5.45 5.28 -12.40
C THR A 124 -4.54 4.19 -11.82
N TYR A 125 -3.91 4.47 -10.67
CA TYR A 125 -3.10 3.50 -9.94
C TYR A 125 -3.93 2.27 -9.54
N THR A 126 -5.03 2.48 -8.82
CA THR A 126 -5.92 1.40 -8.37
C THR A 126 -6.58 0.70 -9.56
N TYR A 127 -6.98 1.46 -10.59
CA TYR A 127 -7.55 0.90 -11.81
C TYR A 127 -6.60 -0.08 -12.50
N ASN A 128 -5.33 0.30 -12.70
CA ASN A 128 -4.33 -0.56 -13.34
C ASN A 128 -4.09 -1.85 -12.55
N VAL A 129 -4.09 -1.80 -11.22
CA VAL A 129 -4.00 -3.00 -10.37
C VAL A 129 -5.23 -3.90 -10.59
N ILE A 130 -6.44 -3.33 -10.60
CA ILE A 130 -7.68 -4.10 -10.81
C ILE A 130 -7.67 -4.78 -12.18
N GLU A 131 -7.33 -4.06 -13.24
CA GLU A 131 -7.27 -4.60 -14.61
C GLU A 131 -6.27 -5.75 -14.73
N ALA A 132 -5.08 -5.60 -14.15
CA ALA A 132 -4.08 -6.67 -14.14
C ALA A 132 -4.57 -7.90 -13.35
N ARG A 133 -5.20 -7.69 -12.19
CA ARG A 133 -5.80 -8.77 -11.39
C ARG A 133 -6.93 -9.47 -12.12
N GLN A 134 -7.78 -8.76 -12.86
CA GLN A 134 -8.83 -9.38 -13.66
C GLN A 134 -8.26 -10.32 -14.73
N LYS A 135 -7.15 -9.94 -15.38
CA LYS A 135 -6.46 -10.80 -16.34
C LYS A 135 -5.87 -12.04 -15.67
N LEU A 136 -5.22 -11.88 -14.51
CA LEU A 136 -4.68 -13.00 -13.73
C LEU A 136 -5.77 -13.96 -13.26
N PHE A 137 -6.90 -13.43 -12.78
CA PHE A 137 -8.03 -14.23 -12.32
C PHE A 137 -8.59 -15.11 -13.42
N LYS A 138 -8.71 -14.58 -14.66
CA LYS A 138 -9.17 -15.33 -15.83
C LYS A 138 -8.22 -16.44 -16.26
N ASN A 139 -6.90 -16.23 -16.10
CA ASN A 139 -5.89 -17.12 -16.68
C ASN A 139 -5.42 -18.24 -15.74
N ASN A 140 -5.32 -17.99 -14.42
CA ASN A 140 -4.64 -18.92 -13.51
C ASN A 140 -5.28 -19.08 -12.13
N GLY A 141 -6.30 -18.26 -11.78
CA GLY A 141 -7.12 -18.42 -10.56
C GLY A 141 -6.38 -18.38 -9.21
N THR A 142 -5.10 -18.00 -9.19
CA THR A 142 -4.26 -18.02 -7.97
C THR A 142 -4.71 -17.01 -6.93
N ILE A 143 -5.17 -15.83 -7.37
CA ILE A 143 -5.70 -14.79 -6.50
C ILE A 143 -7.16 -15.07 -6.10
N LYS A 144 -7.59 -14.61 -4.92
CA LYS A 144 -8.92 -14.89 -4.35
C LYS A 144 -9.97 -13.81 -4.64
N ASN A 145 -9.55 -12.62 -5.05
CA ASN A 145 -10.46 -11.56 -5.49
C ASN A 145 -9.78 -10.67 -6.55
N THR A 146 -10.57 -9.86 -7.26
CA THR A 146 -10.03 -8.79 -8.11
C THR A 146 -9.85 -7.50 -7.31
N VAL A 147 -10.86 -7.11 -6.53
CA VAL A 147 -10.80 -6.02 -5.55
C VAL A 147 -11.98 -6.12 -4.58
N ASP A 148 -11.71 -5.87 -3.31
CA ASP A 148 -12.74 -5.61 -2.31
C ASP A 148 -12.63 -4.19 -1.76
N ARG A 149 -13.74 -3.69 -1.21
CA ARG A 149 -13.79 -2.39 -0.53
C ARG A 149 -14.63 -2.53 0.74
N TRP A 150 -14.11 -2.05 1.86
CA TRP A 150 -14.82 -2.11 3.13
C TRP A 150 -15.97 -1.11 3.18
N LYS A 151 -16.99 -1.43 4.00
CA LYS A 151 -18.11 -0.53 4.25
C LYS A 151 -17.72 0.58 5.24
N LEU A 152 -18.33 1.75 5.06
CA LEU A 152 -18.19 2.90 5.95
C LEU A 152 -19.05 2.75 7.20
#